data_AF-A0A952VMZ6-F1
#
_entry.id   AF-A0A952VMZ6-F1
#
_cell.length_a   1.000
_cell.length_b   1.000
_cell.length_c   1.000
_cell.angle_alpha   90.00
_cell.angle_beta   90.00
_cell.angle_gamma   90.00
#
_symmetry.space_group_name_H-M   'P 1'
#
loop_
_entity.id
_entity.type
_entity.pdbx_description
1 polymer ?
#
loop_
_entity_poly.entity_id
_entity_poly.type
_entity_poly.pdbx_seq_one_letter_code
_entity_poly.pdbx_strand_id
1 'polypeptide(L)'
;MLYYAIAVGVLCLMGFCLLRPRVKVLIAFFVMTSCFDLVPRILFKIDVWDVGAILLLIAWFQLVLRKTEVPTSTIGYVVGLRIILGWMTLCLLWSVLIYEYPGLNSLKASRQMMIGLLSFFVFRELFAVDKGAYEFFSRALYVATFILLPVCLVQFVLHKPLLFGLYREYGDVTRSLPVFLPLVLLSMWMIAAKVLTATRIAMHEVLYAGMAVAVIMLTFTRGIYLTVMFVFGVMIFTLALRKSPESIKLNWAVVPMLFILLTLCGAGLYIGGYADKVVERFTSAMELVLEQKAKTNKDNEDTYTGRLGIAKERFMLVLAHNPVIGYGFIHEDDVPRALRAKLKYGSVIYTPQYIERYEAGYPYVLALHSADIGWADIMINTGFVGLALWIVLFVVFVTHFYATAGRTSAAYYHARLAHFLQFIVGILLMFESNTFVNLVQIPAFILAGYWYCSNEQTEPQSEDALAVSMEVAPATI
;
A
#
# COMPACT_ATOMS: atom_id res chain seq x y z
N MET A 1 20.02 -6.99 33.61
CA MET A 1 19.52 -6.44 32.33
C MET A 1 18.66 -7.45 31.57
N LEU A 2 19.20 -8.61 31.17
CA LEU A 2 18.45 -9.63 30.41
C LEU A 2 17.18 -10.15 31.14
N TYR A 3 17.28 -10.50 32.42
CA TYR A 3 16.13 -10.99 33.19
C TYR A 3 15.00 -9.96 33.34
N TYR A 4 15.34 -8.67 33.50
CA TYR A 4 14.36 -7.59 33.52
C TYR A 4 13.70 -7.39 32.14
N ALA A 5 14.47 -7.46 31.06
CA ALA A 5 13.94 -7.38 29.71
C ALA A 5 12.99 -8.56 29.39
N ILE A 6 13.33 -9.77 29.84
CA ILE A 6 12.47 -10.94 29.71
C ILE A 6 11.19 -10.76 30.53
N ALA A 7 11.29 -10.35 31.80
CA ALA A 7 10.13 -10.12 32.66
C ALA A 7 9.19 -9.05 32.09
N VAL A 8 9.73 -7.92 31.63
CA VAL A 8 8.95 -6.86 30.97
C VAL A 8 8.34 -7.38 29.67
N GLY A 9 9.09 -8.12 28.86
CA GLY A 9 8.58 -8.72 27.62
C GLY A 9 7.41 -9.68 27.86
N VAL A 10 7.50 -10.52 28.90
CA VAL A 10 6.42 -11.43 29.31
C VAL A 10 5.20 -10.63 29.80
N LEU A 11 5.40 -9.60 30.62
CA LEU A 11 4.30 -8.74 31.08
C LEU A 11 3.61 -8.02 29.91
N CYS A 12 4.38 -7.49 28.96
CA CYS A 12 3.85 -6.87 27.74
C CYS A 12 3.08 -7.87 26.87
N LEU A 13 3.59 -9.11 26.74
CA LEU A 13 2.91 -10.17 26.00
C LEU A 13 1.60 -10.60 26.69
N MET A 14 1.61 -10.74 28.02
CA MET A 14 0.41 -11.03 28.81
C MET A 14 -0.61 -9.90 28.66
N GLY A 15 -0.18 -8.64 28.79
CA GLY A 15 -1.01 -7.47 28.55
C GLY A 15 -1.60 -7.47 27.15
N PHE A 16 -0.79 -7.73 26.13
CA PHE A 16 -1.24 -7.86 24.74
C PHE A 16 -2.30 -8.94 24.59
N CYS A 17 -2.08 -10.13 25.16
CA CYS A 17 -3.03 -11.26 25.12
C CYS A 17 -4.38 -10.97 25.78
N LEU A 18 -4.48 -9.99 26.69
CA LEU A 18 -5.73 -9.57 27.34
C LEU A 18 -6.51 -8.51 26.54
N LEU A 19 -5.90 -7.87 25.55
CA LEU A 19 -6.56 -6.83 24.75
C LEU A 19 -7.71 -7.40 23.90
N ARG A 20 -8.66 -6.53 23.53
CA ARG A 20 -9.70 -6.89 22.56
C ARG A 20 -9.08 -7.18 21.17
N PRO A 21 -9.64 -8.10 20.37
CA PRO A 21 -9.08 -8.47 19.07
C PRO A 21 -8.79 -7.27 18.15
N ARG A 22 -9.72 -6.31 18.05
CA ARG A 22 -9.52 -5.08 17.25
C ARG A 22 -8.30 -4.26 17.67
N VAL A 23 -7.99 -4.20 18.96
CA VAL A 23 -6.82 -3.46 19.47
C VAL A 23 -5.53 -4.24 19.20
N LYS A 24 -5.56 -5.58 19.36
CA LYS A 24 -4.42 -6.45 19.05
C LYS A 24 -3.99 -6.34 17.59
N VAL A 25 -4.95 -6.45 16.67
CA VAL A 25 -4.67 -6.35 15.24
C VAL A 25 -4.20 -4.94 14.88
N LEU A 26 -4.70 -3.89 15.55
CA LEU A 26 -4.25 -2.51 15.30
C LEU A 26 -2.80 -2.32 15.73
N ILE A 27 -2.43 -2.82 16.92
CA ILE A 27 -1.04 -2.79 17.40
C ILE A 27 -0.14 -3.58 16.46
N ALA A 28 -0.53 -4.81 16.10
CA ALA A 28 0.23 -5.64 15.17
C ALA A 28 0.42 -4.91 13.81
N PHE A 29 -0.63 -4.27 13.29
CA PHE A 29 -0.57 -3.46 12.08
C PHE A 29 0.43 -2.31 12.20
N PHE A 30 0.41 -1.51 13.28
CA PHE A 30 1.36 -0.41 13.47
C PHE A 30 2.81 -0.88 13.62
N VAL A 31 3.02 -1.96 14.38
CA VAL A 31 4.35 -2.56 14.56
C VAL A 31 4.86 -3.10 13.23
N MET A 32 4.04 -3.83 12.47
CA MET A 32 4.44 -4.31 11.14
C MET A 32 4.66 -3.18 10.15
N THR A 33 3.89 -2.09 10.22
CA THR A 33 4.00 -0.97 9.28
C THR A 33 5.21 -0.07 9.58
N SER A 34 5.56 0.09 10.86
CA SER A 34 6.61 1.02 11.31
C SER A 34 7.95 0.34 11.62
N CYS A 35 7.92 -0.95 11.94
CA CYS A 35 9.07 -1.69 12.49
C CYS A 35 9.42 -2.96 11.71
N PHE A 36 8.87 -3.14 10.51
CA PHE A 36 9.18 -4.28 9.65
C PHE A 36 10.69 -4.41 9.50
N ASP A 37 11.25 -5.56 9.89
CA ASP A 37 12.69 -5.88 9.83
C ASP A 37 13.63 -4.99 10.68
N LEU A 38 13.10 -3.99 11.41
CA LEU A 38 13.90 -3.00 12.14
C LEU A 38 14.16 -3.41 13.60
N VAL A 39 13.10 -3.77 14.32
CA VAL A 39 13.14 -4.02 15.77
C VAL A 39 13.91 -5.29 16.17
N PRO A 40 13.72 -6.45 15.50
CA PRO A 40 14.49 -7.67 15.81
C PRO A 40 15.99 -7.50 15.60
N ARG A 41 16.36 -6.74 14.56
CA ARG A 41 17.75 -6.48 14.17
C ARG A 41 18.43 -5.50 15.13
N ILE A 42 17.75 -4.41 15.50
CA ILE A 42 18.30 -3.37 16.39
C ILE A 42 18.43 -3.86 17.83
N LEU A 43 17.43 -4.60 18.36
CA LEU A 43 17.41 -5.00 19.76
C LEU A 43 18.03 -6.38 20.02
N PHE A 44 17.84 -7.34 19.12
CA PHE A 44 18.15 -8.75 19.41
C PHE A 44 19.18 -9.37 18.45
N LYS A 45 19.57 -8.68 17.36
CA LYS A 45 20.38 -9.25 16.28
C LYS A 45 19.82 -10.59 15.74
N ILE A 46 18.49 -10.75 15.81
CA ILE A 46 17.78 -11.94 15.31
C ILE A 46 17.15 -11.54 13.98
N ASP A 47 17.64 -12.10 12.88
CA ASP A 47 17.24 -11.70 11.52
C ASP A 47 16.00 -12.45 10.97
N VAL A 48 15.44 -13.37 11.75
CA VAL A 48 14.52 -14.39 11.23
C VAL A 48 13.02 -14.06 11.50
N TRP A 49 12.70 -13.29 12.54
CA TRP A 49 11.30 -13.11 12.97
C TRP A 49 10.88 -11.65 13.11
N ASP A 50 9.79 -11.27 12.42
CA ASP A 50 9.14 -9.98 12.59
C ASP A 50 8.19 -10.02 13.81
N VAL A 51 8.46 -9.19 14.81
CA VAL A 51 7.65 -9.09 16.04
C VAL A 51 6.19 -8.80 15.71
N GLY A 52 5.94 -7.93 14.72
CA GLY A 52 4.60 -7.60 14.29
C GLY A 52 3.88 -8.80 13.66
N ALA A 53 4.57 -9.63 12.89
CA ALA A 53 3.99 -10.84 12.30
C ALA A 53 3.64 -11.89 13.38
N ILE A 54 4.44 -12.02 14.44
CA ILE A 54 4.11 -12.89 15.59
C ILE A 54 2.85 -12.37 16.30
N LEU A 55 2.79 -11.06 16.56
CA LEU A 55 1.61 -10.45 17.20
C LEU A 55 0.35 -10.65 16.34
N LEU A 56 0.49 -10.55 15.02
CA LEU A 56 -0.60 -10.82 14.06
C LEU A 56 -1.03 -12.28 14.09
N LEU A 57 -0.08 -13.23 14.17
CA LEU A 57 -0.36 -14.67 14.28
C LEU A 57 -1.13 -15.00 15.57
N ILE A 58 -0.72 -14.41 16.70
CA ILE A 58 -1.42 -14.56 17.98
C ILE A 58 -2.85 -14.02 17.86
N ALA A 59 -3.01 -12.84 17.26
CA ALA A 59 -4.32 -12.24 17.05
C ALA A 59 -5.20 -13.10 16.13
N TRP A 60 -4.63 -13.63 15.04
CA TRP A 60 -5.32 -14.52 14.11
C TRP A 60 -5.79 -15.81 14.78
N PHE A 61 -4.93 -16.49 15.55
CA PHE A 61 -5.32 -17.72 16.25
C PHE A 61 -6.52 -17.49 17.16
N GLN A 62 -6.57 -16.36 17.86
CA GLN A 62 -7.70 -16.00 18.71
C GLN A 62 -8.97 -15.62 17.93
N LEU A 63 -8.83 -15.05 16.73
CA LEU A 63 -9.96 -14.75 15.85
C LEU A 63 -10.59 -16.02 15.28
N VAL A 64 -9.77 -16.98 14.85
CA VAL A 64 -10.24 -18.26 14.28
C VAL A 64 -11.03 -19.09 15.30
N LEU A 65 -10.71 -18.95 16.59
CA LEU A 65 -11.44 -19.62 17.68
C LEU A 65 -12.77 -18.95 18.04
N ARG A 66 -13.10 -17.79 17.46
CA ARG A 66 -14.35 -17.06 17.73
C ARG A 66 -15.41 -17.38 16.67
N LYS A 67 -16.66 -17.33 17.10
CA LYS A 67 -17.80 -17.46 16.18
C LYS A 67 -17.92 -16.19 15.33
N THR A 68 -18.10 -16.37 14.03
CA THR A 68 -18.34 -15.27 13.08
C THR A 68 -19.75 -14.71 13.25
N GLU A 69 -19.87 -13.39 13.30
CA GLU A 69 -21.15 -12.67 13.37
C GLU A 69 -21.69 -12.32 11.98
N VAL A 70 -20.81 -12.13 11.00
CA VAL A 70 -21.17 -11.82 9.61
C VAL A 70 -21.05 -13.06 8.72
N PRO A 71 -22.08 -13.42 7.92
CA PRO A 71 -21.99 -14.53 6.99
C PRO A 71 -20.90 -14.27 5.94
N THR A 72 -19.98 -15.21 5.80
CA THR A 72 -18.86 -15.11 4.85
C THR A 72 -19.31 -15.52 3.45
N SER A 73 -19.77 -14.56 2.65
CA SER A 73 -20.02 -14.79 1.23
C SER A 73 -18.68 -15.05 0.50
N THR A 74 -18.67 -16.07 -0.37
CA THR A 74 -17.47 -16.39 -1.16
C THR A 74 -17.44 -15.49 -2.39
N ILE A 75 -16.65 -14.42 -2.33
CA ILE A 75 -16.46 -13.51 -3.45
C ILE A 75 -15.31 -13.99 -4.36
N GLY A 76 -15.46 -13.87 -5.68
CA GLY A 76 -14.51 -14.39 -6.67
C GLY A 76 -13.05 -13.94 -6.48
N TYR A 77 -12.80 -12.67 -6.14
CA TYR A 77 -11.42 -12.22 -5.90
C TYR A 77 -10.82 -12.83 -4.62
N VAL A 78 -11.63 -13.18 -3.62
CA VAL A 78 -11.16 -13.89 -2.42
C VAL A 78 -10.69 -15.30 -2.76
N VAL A 79 -11.37 -15.97 -3.70
CA VAL A 79 -10.90 -17.25 -4.25
C VAL A 79 -9.59 -17.06 -5.01
N GLY A 80 -9.49 -16.01 -5.83
CA GLY A 80 -8.25 -15.65 -6.53
C GLY A 80 -7.07 -15.45 -5.58
N LEU A 81 -7.26 -14.75 -4.46
CA LEU A 81 -6.21 -14.57 -3.44
C LEU A 81 -5.74 -15.91 -2.83
N ARG A 82 -6.66 -16.86 -2.60
CA ARG A 82 -6.30 -18.20 -2.11
C ARG A 82 -5.49 -18.98 -3.12
N ILE A 83 -5.86 -18.91 -4.40
CA ILE A 83 -5.11 -19.55 -5.50
C ILE A 83 -3.71 -18.96 -5.60
N ILE A 84 -3.59 -17.63 -5.54
CA ILE A 84 -2.30 -16.93 -5.55
C ILE A 84 -1.44 -17.37 -4.35
N LEU A 85 -2.00 -17.44 -3.15
CA LEU A 85 -1.26 -17.92 -1.97
C LEU A 85 -0.81 -19.38 -2.10
N GLY A 86 -1.65 -20.23 -2.68
CA GLY A 86 -1.30 -21.61 -3.02
C GLY A 86 -0.13 -21.68 -4.01
N TRP A 87 -0.19 -20.85 -5.06
CA TRP A 87 0.90 -20.73 -6.04
C TRP A 87 2.21 -20.24 -5.42
N MET A 88 2.15 -19.23 -4.54
CA MET A 88 3.33 -18.75 -3.81
C MET A 88 3.91 -19.83 -2.91
N THR A 89 3.07 -20.60 -2.21
CA THR A 89 3.54 -21.73 -1.41
C THR A 89 4.25 -22.77 -2.28
N LEU A 90 3.72 -23.07 -3.46
CA LEU A 90 4.38 -23.94 -4.43
C LEU A 90 5.73 -23.37 -4.88
N CYS A 91 5.82 -22.08 -5.19
CA CYS A 91 7.07 -21.42 -5.58
C CYS A 91 8.11 -21.47 -4.46
N LEU A 92 7.69 -21.28 -3.20
CA LEU A 92 8.56 -21.42 -2.03
C LEU A 92 9.07 -22.85 -1.87
N LEU A 93 8.20 -23.85 -1.98
CA LEU A 93 8.60 -25.25 -1.95
C LEU A 93 9.55 -25.59 -3.10
N TRP A 94 9.28 -25.07 -4.30
CA TRP A 94 10.15 -25.25 -5.46
C TRP A 94 11.53 -24.65 -5.24
N SER A 95 11.59 -23.46 -4.63
CA SER A 95 12.84 -22.76 -4.30
C SER A 95 13.73 -23.61 -3.39
N VAL A 96 13.14 -24.27 -2.39
CA VAL A 96 13.87 -25.08 -1.41
C VAL A 96 14.16 -26.49 -1.92
N LEU A 97 13.19 -27.13 -2.59
CA LEU A 97 13.27 -28.55 -2.96
C LEU A 97 13.91 -28.81 -4.32
N ILE A 98 13.75 -27.88 -5.27
CA ILE A 98 14.22 -28.06 -6.66
C ILE A 98 15.38 -27.14 -6.98
N TYR A 99 15.30 -25.86 -6.57
CA TYR A 99 16.42 -24.93 -6.74
C TYR A 99 17.45 -25.01 -5.61
N GLU A 100 17.16 -25.81 -4.57
CA GLU A 100 18.07 -26.10 -3.45
C GLU A 100 18.58 -24.83 -2.73
N TYR A 101 17.77 -23.76 -2.72
CA TYR A 101 18.11 -22.56 -1.98
C TYR A 101 18.02 -22.79 -0.47
N PRO A 102 18.85 -22.10 0.34
CA PRO A 102 18.76 -22.22 1.78
C PRO A 102 17.35 -21.89 2.27
N GLY A 103 16.74 -22.80 3.02
CA GLY A 103 15.32 -22.69 3.42
C GLY A 103 15.02 -21.43 4.23
N LEU A 104 15.91 -21.05 5.16
CA LEU A 104 15.75 -19.83 5.95
C LEU A 104 15.82 -18.56 5.10
N ASN A 105 16.72 -18.53 4.11
CA ASN A 105 16.85 -17.40 3.20
C ASN A 105 15.65 -17.30 2.25
N SER A 106 15.15 -18.44 1.76
CA SER A 106 13.95 -18.51 0.91
C SER A 106 12.70 -18.06 1.66
N LEU A 107 12.55 -18.48 2.93
CA LEU A 107 11.50 -17.99 3.83
C LEU A 107 11.62 -16.48 4.06
N LYS A 108 12.84 -15.97 4.25
CA LYS A 108 13.09 -14.54 4.43
C LYS A 108 12.75 -13.73 3.18
N ALA A 109 13.02 -14.26 1.99
CA ALA A 109 12.66 -13.65 0.71
C ALA A 109 11.15 -13.67 0.45
N SER A 110 10.45 -14.75 0.84
CA SER A 110 9.00 -14.89 0.59
C SER A 110 8.11 -14.15 1.60
N ARG A 111 8.62 -13.90 2.81
CA ARG A 111 7.80 -13.45 3.95
C ARG A 111 6.98 -12.20 3.65
N GLN A 112 7.54 -11.19 3.00
CA GLN A 112 6.86 -9.92 2.77
C GLN A 112 5.58 -10.12 1.95
N MET A 113 5.71 -10.79 0.80
CA MET A 113 4.59 -11.02 -0.11
C MET A 113 3.55 -11.99 0.49
N MET A 114 4.00 -13.08 1.12
CA MET A 114 3.11 -14.09 1.71
C MET A 114 2.39 -13.58 2.97
N ILE A 115 3.12 -12.98 3.93
CA ILE A 115 2.51 -12.41 5.15
C ILE A 115 1.55 -11.29 4.77
N GLY A 116 1.88 -10.50 3.77
CA GLY A 116 1.00 -9.49 3.23
C GLY A 116 -0.35 -10.01 2.75
N LEU A 117 -0.35 -11.02 1.89
CA LEU A 117 -1.58 -11.70 1.45
C LEU A 117 -2.33 -12.37 2.60
N LEU A 118 -1.61 -12.98 3.54
CA LEU A 118 -2.21 -13.56 4.75
C LEU A 118 -2.87 -12.49 5.63
N SER A 119 -2.31 -11.29 5.69
CA SER A 119 -2.87 -10.18 6.49
C SER A 119 -4.29 -9.82 6.05
N PHE A 120 -4.62 -9.98 4.76
CA PHE A 120 -5.98 -9.76 4.27
C PHE A 120 -6.98 -10.67 4.98
N PHE A 121 -6.64 -11.95 5.15
CA PHE A 121 -7.52 -12.90 5.82
C PHE A 121 -7.67 -12.58 7.31
N VAL A 122 -6.62 -12.05 7.97
CA VAL A 122 -6.72 -11.60 9.36
C VAL A 122 -7.69 -10.44 9.50
N PHE A 123 -7.60 -9.43 8.64
CA PHE A 123 -8.56 -8.31 8.64
C PHE A 123 -9.97 -8.75 8.31
N ARG A 124 -10.13 -9.64 7.32
CA ARG A 124 -11.42 -10.21 6.95
C ARG A 124 -12.08 -10.93 8.12
N GLU A 125 -11.35 -11.80 8.80
CA GLU A 125 -11.86 -12.51 9.99
C GLU A 125 -12.17 -11.54 11.12
N LEU A 126 -11.34 -10.53 11.35
CA LEU A 126 -11.61 -9.50 12.35
C LEU A 126 -12.94 -8.80 12.09
N PHE A 127 -13.18 -8.35 10.85
CA PHE A 127 -14.42 -7.67 10.49
C PHE A 127 -15.63 -8.60 10.48
N ALA A 128 -15.42 -9.91 10.30
CA ALA A 128 -16.49 -10.89 10.42
C ALA A 128 -16.85 -11.23 11.88
N VAL A 129 -15.91 -11.08 12.81
CA VAL A 129 -16.07 -11.42 14.25
C VAL A 129 -16.49 -10.22 15.11
N ASP A 130 -16.16 -9.00 14.72
CA ASP A 130 -16.45 -7.77 15.48
C ASP A 130 -17.05 -6.70 14.55
N LYS A 131 -18.38 -6.52 14.61
CA LYS A 131 -19.14 -5.56 13.78
C LYS A 131 -18.65 -4.12 13.89
N GLY A 132 -17.97 -3.72 14.97
CA GLY A 132 -17.45 -2.35 15.14
C GLY A 132 -15.95 -2.22 14.80
N ALA A 133 -15.30 -3.28 14.34
CA ALA A 133 -13.86 -3.26 14.10
C ALA A 133 -13.49 -2.41 12.88
N TYR A 134 -14.28 -2.43 11.81
CA TYR A 134 -13.98 -1.65 10.62
C TYR A 134 -14.02 -0.14 10.88
N GLU A 135 -15.06 0.34 11.56
CA GLU A 135 -15.22 1.75 11.94
C GLU A 135 -14.12 2.17 12.92
N PHE A 136 -13.80 1.30 13.89
CA PHE A 136 -12.70 1.53 14.83
C PHE A 136 -11.36 1.70 14.10
N PHE A 137 -11.03 0.81 13.16
CA PHE A 137 -9.79 0.91 12.38
C PHE A 137 -9.77 2.16 11.51
N SER A 138 -10.85 2.41 10.76
CA SER A 138 -10.95 3.55 9.86
C SER A 138 -10.78 4.87 10.62
N ARG A 139 -11.41 5.00 11.80
CA ARG A 139 -11.26 6.16 12.68
C ARG A 139 -9.85 6.28 13.24
N ALA A 140 -9.26 5.18 13.74
CA ALA A 140 -7.92 5.19 14.30
C ALA A 140 -6.87 5.62 13.25
N LEU A 141 -6.97 5.10 12.03
CA LEU A 141 -6.07 5.45 10.93
C LEU A 141 -6.30 6.88 10.43
N TYR A 142 -7.55 7.35 10.37
CA TYR A 142 -7.84 8.75 10.06
C TYR A 142 -7.22 9.69 11.08
N VAL A 143 -7.41 9.45 12.39
CA VAL A 143 -6.82 10.28 13.45
C VAL A 143 -5.29 10.25 13.40
N ALA A 144 -4.71 9.05 13.24
CA ALA A 144 -3.26 8.91 13.13
C ALA A 144 -2.70 9.71 11.94
N THR A 145 -3.30 9.58 10.76
CA THR A 145 -2.87 10.33 9.57
C THR A 145 -3.15 11.83 9.68
N PHE A 146 -4.24 12.24 10.33
CA PHE A 146 -4.57 13.64 10.58
C PHE A 146 -3.49 14.32 11.43
N ILE A 147 -2.96 13.63 12.44
CA ILE A 147 -1.87 14.12 13.30
C ILE A 147 -0.53 14.12 12.54
N LEU A 148 -0.28 13.11 11.71
CA LEU A 148 0.98 12.96 10.99
C LEU A 148 1.14 13.96 9.83
N LEU A 149 0.05 14.37 9.16
CA LEU A 149 0.10 15.31 8.04
C LEU A 149 0.76 16.67 8.40
N PRO A 150 0.38 17.35 9.50
CA PRO A 150 1.09 18.53 9.98
C PRO A 150 2.57 18.28 10.26
N VAL A 151 2.91 17.13 10.87
CA VAL A 151 4.31 16.78 11.15
C VAL A 151 5.10 16.64 9.85
N CYS A 152 4.54 15.99 8.83
CA CYS A 152 5.16 15.88 7.51
C CYS A 152 5.39 17.25 6.84
N LEU A 153 4.41 18.16 6.93
CA LEU A 153 4.55 19.53 6.39
C LEU A 153 5.63 20.33 7.13
N VAL A 154 5.68 20.23 8.46
CA VAL A 154 6.70 20.89 9.28
C VAL A 154 8.09 20.31 8.98
N GLN A 155 8.23 18.99 8.85
CA GLN A 155 9.48 18.35 8.46
C GLN A 155 9.99 18.85 7.10
N PHE A 156 9.08 19.01 6.14
CA PHE A 156 9.41 19.54 4.83
C PHE A 156 9.96 20.97 4.92
N VAL A 157 9.32 21.85 5.70
CA VAL A 157 9.77 23.24 5.90
C VAL A 157 11.10 23.32 6.66
N LEU A 158 11.30 22.46 7.66
CA LEU A 158 12.50 22.49 8.51
C LEU A 158 13.70 21.74 7.90
N HIS A 159 13.50 20.99 6.82
CA HIS A 159 14.49 20.06 6.25
C HIS A 159 15.11 19.12 7.31
N LYS A 160 14.32 18.73 8.32
CA LYS A 160 14.77 17.88 9.43
C LYS A 160 13.82 16.70 9.66
N PRO A 161 14.33 15.47 9.85
CA PRO A 161 13.50 14.33 10.21
C PRO A 161 13.05 14.44 11.68
N LEU A 162 11.79 14.81 11.90
CA LEU A 162 11.19 14.89 13.25
C LEU A 162 10.68 13.52 13.76
N LEU A 163 10.49 12.54 12.87
CA LEU A 163 10.03 11.19 13.21
C LEU A 163 11.05 10.17 12.66
N PHE A 164 11.55 9.31 13.54
CA PHE A 164 12.46 8.21 13.20
C PHE A 164 11.72 7.13 12.39
N GLY A 165 12.40 6.57 11.37
CA GLY A 165 11.94 5.37 10.65
C GLY A 165 11.49 5.56 9.19
N LEU A 166 11.63 6.76 8.61
CA LEU A 166 11.01 7.12 7.32
C LEU A 166 11.91 7.91 6.35
N TYR A 167 13.23 7.88 6.56
CA TYR A 167 14.17 8.69 5.79
C TYR A 167 14.88 7.85 4.73
N ARG A 168 14.66 8.17 3.44
CA ARG A 168 15.58 7.84 2.35
C ARG A 168 15.86 9.11 1.56
N GLU A 169 17.12 9.50 1.54
CA GLU A 169 17.60 10.64 0.76
C GLU A 169 17.91 10.17 -0.67
N TYR A 170 17.39 10.87 -1.68
CA TYR A 170 17.59 10.51 -3.09
C TYR A 170 17.76 11.81 -3.91
N GLY A 171 19.00 12.08 -4.34
CA GLY A 171 19.35 13.19 -5.24
C GLY A 171 19.02 14.59 -4.70
N ASP A 172 19.63 14.98 -3.58
CA ASP A 172 19.47 16.30 -2.92
C ASP A 172 18.02 16.74 -2.59
N VAL A 173 17.06 15.82 -2.73
CA VAL A 173 15.66 16.02 -2.38
C VAL A 173 15.28 14.94 -1.38
N THR A 174 14.87 15.39 -0.19
CA THR A 174 14.36 14.52 0.86
C THR A 174 13.06 13.87 0.40
N ARG A 175 13.12 12.60 -0.05
CA ARG A 175 11.94 11.82 -0.43
C ARG A 175 11.37 11.15 0.82
N SER A 176 10.62 11.88 1.63
CA SER A 176 9.73 11.27 2.62
C SER A 176 8.41 10.94 1.93
N LEU A 177 8.28 9.74 1.38
CA LEU A 177 6.95 9.15 1.16
C LEU A 177 6.45 8.76 2.55
N PRO A 178 5.43 9.44 3.11
CA PRO A 178 4.88 9.00 4.39
C PRO A 178 4.46 7.54 4.23
N VAL A 179 4.90 6.63 5.12
CA VAL A 179 4.45 5.23 5.10
C VAL A 179 2.92 5.12 5.11
N PHE A 180 2.27 6.13 5.69
CA PHE A 180 0.82 6.26 5.76
C PHE A 180 0.19 6.96 4.55
N LEU A 181 0.95 7.35 3.52
CA LEU A 181 0.42 8.02 2.33
C LEU A 181 -0.70 7.23 1.64
N PRO A 182 -0.62 5.89 1.49
CA PRO A 182 -1.73 5.15 0.90
C PRO A 182 -3.02 5.26 1.73
N LEU A 183 -2.91 5.42 3.05
CA LEU A 183 -4.05 5.67 3.94
C LEU A 183 -4.55 7.13 3.84
N VAL A 184 -3.63 8.08 3.67
CA VAL A 184 -3.98 9.48 3.38
C VAL A 184 -4.80 9.58 2.09
N LEU A 185 -4.33 8.92 1.03
CA LEU A 185 -5.03 8.85 -0.25
C LEU A 185 -6.38 8.15 -0.10
N LEU A 186 -6.48 7.05 0.65
CA LEU A 186 -7.76 6.39 0.94
C LEU A 186 -8.79 7.36 1.53
N SER A 187 -8.41 8.10 2.58
CA SER A 187 -9.28 9.10 3.20
C SER A 187 -9.59 10.26 2.25
N MET A 188 -8.62 10.70 1.44
CA MET A 188 -8.83 11.72 0.41
C MET A 188 -9.85 11.26 -0.65
N TRP A 189 -9.78 10.02 -1.14
CA TRP A 189 -10.75 9.49 -2.10
C TRP A 189 -12.16 9.45 -1.53
N MET A 190 -12.29 9.09 -0.25
CA MET A 190 -13.57 9.08 0.44
C MET A 190 -14.16 10.50 0.52
N ILE A 191 -13.36 11.49 0.92
CA ILE A 191 -13.78 12.90 0.99
C ILE A 191 -14.10 13.43 -0.42
N ALA A 192 -13.26 13.17 -1.41
CA ALA A 192 -13.48 13.61 -2.79
C ALA A 192 -14.77 13.02 -3.38
N ALA A 193 -15.05 11.74 -3.12
CA ALA A 193 -16.31 11.11 -3.51
C ALA A 193 -17.52 11.81 -2.89
N LYS A 194 -17.45 12.17 -1.59
CA LYS A 194 -18.49 12.94 -0.91
C LYS A 194 -18.72 14.32 -1.52
N VAL A 195 -17.63 15.03 -1.86
CA VAL A 195 -17.68 16.36 -2.48
C VAL A 195 -18.38 16.26 -3.84
N LEU A 196 -17.95 15.30 -4.67
CA LEU A 196 -18.49 15.09 -6.01
C LEU A 196 -19.97 14.71 -6.03
N THR A 197 -20.48 14.13 -4.95
CA THR A 197 -21.91 13.78 -4.82
C THR A 197 -22.70 14.76 -3.97
N ALA A 198 -22.11 15.92 -3.63
CA ALA A 198 -22.72 16.98 -2.82
C ALA A 198 -23.26 16.50 -1.46
N THR A 199 -22.63 15.48 -0.88
CA THR A 199 -22.94 15.05 0.49
C THR A 199 -22.29 16.00 1.50
N ARG A 200 -22.86 16.09 2.70
CA ARG A 200 -22.36 17.00 3.74
C ARG A 200 -20.94 16.59 4.17
N ILE A 201 -20.05 17.57 4.23
CA ILE A 201 -18.65 17.42 4.65
C ILE A 201 -18.40 18.32 5.84
N ALA A 202 -17.65 17.81 6.81
CA ALA A 202 -17.29 18.56 8.00
C ALA A 202 -15.99 19.34 7.81
N MET A 203 -15.79 20.42 8.58
CA MET A 203 -14.62 21.32 8.43
C MET A 203 -13.27 20.59 8.58
N HIS A 204 -13.19 19.62 9.49
CA HIS A 204 -11.99 18.81 9.68
C HIS A 204 -11.66 17.94 8.46
N GLU A 205 -12.65 17.45 7.71
CA GLU A 205 -12.44 16.70 6.46
C GLU A 205 -11.89 17.63 5.36
N VAL A 206 -12.37 18.88 5.29
CA VAL A 206 -11.83 19.89 4.36
C VAL A 206 -10.38 20.21 4.68
N LEU A 207 -10.06 20.43 5.97
CA LEU A 207 -8.69 20.68 6.42
C LEU A 207 -7.78 19.49 6.11
N TYR A 208 -8.25 18.26 6.38
CA TYR A 208 -7.52 17.04 6.05
C TYR A 208 -7.23 16.94 4.55
N ALA A 209 -8.24 17.13 3.70
CA ALA A 209 -8.07 17.09 2.25
C ALA A 209 -7.06 18.14 1.76
N GLY A 210 -7.11 19.37 2.31
CA GLY A 210 -6.15 20.42 1.99
C GLY A 210 -4.71 20.04 2.35
N MET A 211 -4.49 19.53 3.56
CA MET A 211 -3.16 19.05 4.00
C MET A 211 -2.68 17.85 3.18
N ALA A 212 -3.59 16.91 2.87
CA ALA A 212 -3.29 15.74 2.05
C ALA A 212 -2.83 16.15 0.65
N VAL A 213 -3.58 17.04 -0.02
CA VAL A 213 -3.20 17.58 -1.35
C VAL A 213 -1.85 18.28 -1.29
N ALA A 214 -1.60 19.09 -0.25
CA ALA A 214 -0.30 19.75 -0.09
C ALA A 214 0.85 18.73 0.03
N VAL A 215 0.72 17.73 0.91
CA VAL A 215 1.74 16.67 1.06
C VAL A 215 1.93 15.90 -0.24
N ILE A 216 0.85 15.54 -0.93
CA ILE A 216 0.88 14.84 -2.22
C ILE A 216 1.68 15.63 -3.26
N MET A 217 1.38 16.92 -3.43
CA MET A 217 2.04 17.77 -4.43
C MET A 217 3.53 17.97 -4.13
N LEU A 218 3.90 18.06 -2.85
CA LEU A 218 5.30 18.25 -2.43
C LEU A 218 6.11 16.94 -2.56
N THR A 219 5.49 15.79 -2.32
CA THR A 219 6.20 14.50 -2.22
C THR A 219 6.19 13.68 -3.51
N PHE A 220 5.22 13.85 -4.41
CA PHE A 220 5.03 12.91 -5.53
C PHE A 220 6.00 13.11 -6.68
N THR A 221 6.50 11.99 -7.21
CA THR A 221 7.21 11.93 -8.49
C THR A 221 6.23 11.97 -9.67
N ARG A 222 6.79 12.09 -10.88
CA ARG A 222 6.05 12.21 -12.15
C ARG A 222 5.03 11.06 -12.35
N GLY A 223 5.41 9.81 -12.08
CA GLY A 223 4.54 8.64 -12.25
C GLY A 223 3.42 8.51 -11.20
N ILE A 224 3.67 8.94 -9.96
CA ILE A 224 2.64 8.90 -8.90
C ILE A 224 1.53 9.92 -9.21
N TYR A 225 1.89 11.11 -9.69
CA TYR A 225 0.92 12.13 -10.09
C TYR A 225 -0.02 11.65 -11.21
N LEU A 226 0.53 11.05 -12.27
CA LEU A 226 -0.26 10.46 -13.36
C LEU A 226 -1.22 9.39 -12.85
N THR A 227 -0.77 8.54 -11.93
CA THR A 227 -1.61 7.50 -11.33
C THR A 227 -2.79 8.10 -10.56
N VAL A 228 -2.55 9.11 -9.73
CA VAL A 228 -3.61 9.78 -8.97
C VAL A 228 -4.60 10.49 -9.89
N MET A 229 -4.13 11.19 -10.92
CA MET A 229 -5.02 11.83 -11.90
C MET A 229 -5.85 10.82 -12.69
N PHE A 230 -5.25 9.70 -13.10
CA PHE A 230 -5.96 8.61 -13.76
C PHE A 230 -7.06 8.04 -12.85
N VAL A 231 -6.74 7.72 -11.60
CA VAL A 231 -7.70 7.17 -10.63
C VAL A 231 -8.80 8.18 -10.29
N PHE A 232 -8.47 9.48 -10.21
CA PHE A 232 -9.48 10.54 -10.09
C PHE A 232 -10.45 10.54 -11.28
N GLY A 233 -9.95 10.33 -12.50
CA GLY A 233 -10.77 10.12 -13.69
C GLY A 233 -11.66 8.86 -13.59
N VAL A 234 -11.12 7.74 -13.10
CA VAL A 234 -11.89 6.50 -12.83
C VAL A 234 -13.01 6.75 -11.82
N MET A 235 -12.77 7.56 -10.79
CA MET A 235 -13.80 7.95 -9.82
C MET A 235 -14.95 8.70 -10.49
N ILE A 236 -14.65 9.74 -11.28
CA ILE A 236 -15.66 10.51 -12.01
C ILE A 236 -16.45 9.61 -12.96
N PHE A 237 -15.77 8.79 -13.74
CA PHE A 237 -16.40 7.84 -14.66
C PHE A 237 -17.34 6.88 -13.92
N THR A 238 -16.88 6.32 -12.80
CA THR A 238 -17.67 5.40 -11.98
C THR A 238 -18.93 6.06 -11.42
N LEU A 239 -18.82 7.28 -10.91
CA LEU A 239 -19.97 8.06 -10.40
C LEU A 239 -20.92 8.47 -11.54
N ALA A 240 -20.40 8.74 -12.74
CA ALA A 240 -21.19 9.10 -13.92
C ALA A 240 -22.01 7.92 -14.47
N LEU A 241 -21.49 6.68 -14.39
CA LEU A 241 -22.17 5.46 -14.84
C LEU A 241 -23.46 5.12 -14.06
N ARG A 242 -23.84 5.91 -13.04
CA ARG A 242 -25.00 5.68 -12.14
C ARG A 242 -25.02 4.26 -11.56
N LYS A 243 -23.83 3.69 -11.31
CA LYS A 243 -23.65 2.44 -10.57
C LYS A 243 -23.66 2.67 -9.06
N SER A 244 -23.99 3.87 -8.62
CA SER A 244 -24.23 4.25 -7.24
C SER A 244 -25.69 3.98 -6.83
N PRO A 245 -25.99 3.86 -5.52
CA PRO A 245 -27.35 3.84 -5.01
C PRO A 245 -28.16 5.04 -5.50
N GLU A 246 -29.49 4.91 -5.63
CA GLU A 246 -30.36 5.96 -6.20
C GLU A 246 -30.22 7.34 -5.51
N SER A 247 -29.83 7.33 -4.23
CA SER A 247 -29.60 8.53 -3.41
C SER A 247 -28.26 9.24 -3.67
N ILE A 248 -27.31 8.60 -4.34
CA ILE A 248 -25.96 9.14 -4.58
C ILE A 248 -25.81 9.43 -6.07
N LYS A 249 -25.80 10.72 -6.44
CA LYS A 249 -25.65 11.16 -7.84
C LYS A 249 -24.46 12.11 -7.97
N LEU A 250 -23.73 11.98 -9.08
CA LEU A 250 -22.66 12.91 -9.42
C LEU A 250 -23.23 14.32 -9.63
N ASN A 251 -22.64 15.30 -8.97
CA ASN A 251 -22.93 16.71 -9.21
C ASN A 251 -21.95 17.29 -10.24
N TRP A 252 -22.41 17.41 -11.48
CA TRP A 252 -21.62 17.96 -12.58
C TRP A 252 -21.16 19.40 -12.37
N ALA A 253 -21.80 20.19 -11.50
CA ALA A 253 -21.35 21.54 -11.18
C ALA A 253 -20.06 21.54 -10.34
N VAL A 254 -19.83 20.49 -9.55
CA VAL A 254 -18.69 20.38 -8.64
C VAL A 254 -17.46 19.79 -9.33
N VAL A 255 -17.65 19.00 -10.39
CA VAL A 255 -16.56 18.35 -11.14
C VAL A 255 -15.54 19.37 -11.69
N PRO A 256 -15.94 20.45 -12.42
CA PRO A 256 -15.01 21.47 -12.89
C PRO A 256 -14.33 22.19 -11.73
N MET A 257 -15.06 22.49 -10.65
CA MET A 257 -14.51 23.18 -9.48
C MET A 257 -13.40 22.38 -8.82
N LEU A 258 -13.57 21.07 -8.68
CA LEU A 258 -12.58 20.18 -8.06
C LEU A 258 -11.37 19.95 -8.96
N PHE A 259 -11.58 19.87 -10.28
CA PHE A 259 -10.50 19.84 -11.27
C PHE A 259 -9.69 21.14 -11.28
N ILE A 260 -10.38 22.27 -11.21
CA ILE A 260 -9.78 23.60 -11.07
C ILE A 260 -9.04 23.72 -9.74
N LEU A 261 -9.56 23.19 -8.63
CA LEU A 261 -8.88 23.21 -7.34
C LEU A 261 -7.61 22.35 -7.34
N LEU A 262 -7.65 21.14 -7.91
CA LEU A 262 -6.48 20.26 -8.06
C LEU A 262 -5.39 20.91 -8.92
N THR A 263 -5.77 21.62 -9.98
CA THR A 263 -4.84 22.34 -10.86
C THR A 263 -4.36 23.67 -10.26
N LEU A 264 -5.24 24.45 -9.60
CA LEU A 264 -4.91 25.70 -8.92
C LEU A 264 -4.12 25.51 -7.62
N CYS A 265 -4.31 24.43 -6.86
CA CYS A 265 -3.42 24.10 -5.75
C CYS A 265 -2.01 23.79 -6.26
N GLY A 266 -1.89 23.18 -7.44
CA GLY A 266 -0.63 23.10 -8.18
C GLY A 266 -0.08 24.49 -8.56
N ALA A 267 -0.95 25.42 -8.98
CA ALA A 267 -0.60 26.80 -9.32
C ALA A 267 -0.30 27.70 -8.09
N GLY A 268 -0.86 27.43 -6.92
CA GLY A 268 -0.58 28.14 -5.67
C GLY A 268 0.80 27.77 -5.12
N LEU A 269 1.17 26.50 -5.25
CA LEU A 269 2.54 26.02 -5.01
C LEU A 269 3.55 26.62 -6.02
N TYR A 270 3.08 26.96 -7.23
CA TYR A 270 3.85 27.70 -8.23
C TYR A 270 4.14 29.15 -7.81
N ILE A 271 3.18 29.87 -7.25
CA ILE A 271 3.42 31.26 -6.78
C ILE A 271 4.36 31.28 -5.55
N GLY A 272 4.39 30.20 -4.75
CA GLY A 272 5.21 30.09 -3.52
C GLY A 272 6.70 29.78 -3.72
N GLY A 273 7.23 29.79 -4.96
CA GLY A 273 8.66 29.54 -5.23
C GLY A 273 9.09 28.06 -5.25
N TYR A 274 8.14 27.12 -5.10
CA TYR A 274 8.35 25.68 -5.32
C TYR A 274 8.00 25.25 -6.76
N ALA A 275 7.70 26.25 -7.62
CA ALA A 275 7.24 26.15 -9.01
C ALA A 275 8.06 25.23 -9.90
N ASP A 276 9.38 25.39 -9.89
CA ASP A 276 10.22 24.71 -10.88
C ASP A 276 10.10 23.19 -10.72
N LYS A 277 10.08 22.69 -9.48
CA LYS A 277 9.94 21.25 -9.21
C LYS A 277 8.56 20.70 -9.57
N VAL A 278 7.47 21.44 -9.33
CA VAL A 278 6.11 20.97 -9.62
C VAL A 278 5.82 21.04 -11.12
N VAL A 279 6.18 22.15 -11.77
CA VAL A 279 6.03 22.33 -13.22
C VAL A 279 6.92 21.35 -13.96
N GLU A 280 8.20 21.19 -13.60
CA GLU A 280 9.11 20.20 -14.21
C GLU A 280 8.58 18.76 -14.06
N ARG A 281 7.94 18.43 -12.92
CA ARG A 281 7.31 17.12 -12.73
C ARG A 281 6.08 16.95 -13.61
N PHE A 282 5.25 17.97 -13.76
CA PHE A 282 4.06 17.96 -14.60
C PHE A 282 4.39 17.95 -16.10
N THR A 283 5.24 18.86 -16.57
CA THR A 283 5.68 18.91 -17.98
C THR A 283 6.39 17.64 -18.38
N SER A 284 7.25 17.08 -17.54
CA SER A 284 7.90 15.83 -17.88
C SER A 284 6.96 14.61 -17.80
N ALA A 285 5.95 14.61 -16.93
CA ALA A 285 4.90 13.58 -16.97
C ALA A 285 4.13 13.64 -18.31
N MET A 286 3.88 14.84 -18.83
CA MET A 286 3.26 15.07 -20.14
C MET A 286 4.18 14.68 -21.31
N GLU A 287 5.48 14.99 -21.23
CA GLU A 287 6.49 14.56 -22.23
C GLU A 287 6.55 13.04 -22.38
N LEU A 288 6.38 12.30 -21.27
CA LEU A 288 6.37 10.85 -21.27
C LEU A 288 5.17 10.25 -22.01
N VAL A 289 4.02 10.93 -21.98
CA VAL A 289 2.79 10.53 -22.69
C VAL A 289 2.84 10.92 -24.17
N LEU A 290 3.53 12.00 -24.51
CA LEU A 290 3.53 12.60 -25.85
C LEU A 290 4.66 12.09 -26.77
N GLU A 291 5.42 11.07 -26.36
CA GLU A 291 6.57 10.49 -27.11
C GLU A 291 7.57 11.52 -27.66
N GLN A 292 7.65 12.71 -27.07
CA GLN A 292 8.69 13.66 -27.42
C GLN A 292 10.00 13.16 -26.81
N LYS A 293 11.01 12.92 -27.64
CA LYS A 293 12.37 12.45 -27.25
C LYS A 293 12.82 13.14 -25.95
N ALA A 294 12.61 12.47 -24.82
CA ALA A 294 13.20 12.87 -23.56
C ALA A 294 14.71 12.93 -23.80
N LYS A 295 15.32 14.09 -23.59
CA LYS A 295 16.78 14.24 -23.67
C LYS A 295 17.38 13.13 -22.83
N THR A 296 18.09 12.22 -23.48
CA THR A 296 18.85 11.14 -22.84
C THR A 296 20.01 11.75 -22.06
N ASN A 297 19.71 12.31 -20.88
CA ASN A 297 20.69 12.48 -19.84
C ASN A 297 20.96 11.12 -19.21
N LYS A 298 22.20 10.88 -18.80
CA LYS A 298 22.64 9.63 -18.18
C LYS A 298 21.91 9.29 -16.86
N ASP A 299 21.20 10.25 -16.26
CA ASP A 299 20.42 10.09 -15.01
C ASP A 299 18.95 9.72 -15.21
N ASN A 300 18.61 9.00 -16.29
CA ASN A 300 17.21 8.64 -16.62
C ASN A 300 16.70 7.36 -15.93
N GLU A 301 17.48 6.79 -15.02
CA GLU A 301 17.25 5.47 -14.41
C GLU A 301 16.06 5.48 -13.43
N ASP A 302 15.75 6.65 -12.86
CA ASP A 302 14.67 6.90 -11.90
C ASP A 302 13.33 7.32 -12.55
N THR A 303 13.23 7.25 -13.88
CA THR A 303 12.02 7.63 -14.64
C THR A 303 11.17 6.40 -15.00
N TYR A 304 9.85 6.58 -15.20
CA TYR A 304 8.90 5.50 -15.57
C TYR A 304 9.35 4.72 -16.82
N THR A 305 10.03 5.38 -17.77
CA THR A 305 10.64 4.74 -18.95
C THR A 305 11.87 3.88 -18.59
N GLY A 306 12.73 4.35 -17.69
CA GLY A 306 13.84 3.56 -17.13
C GLY A 306 13.33 2.30 -16.42
N ARG A 307 12.27 2.44 -15.63
CA ARG A 307 11.61 1.34 -14.90
C ARG A 307 10.96 0.32 -15.84
N LEU A 308 10.25 0.75 -16.89
CA LEU A 308 9.75 -0.18 -17.90
C LEU A 308 10.88 -0.98 -18.59
N GLY A 309 12.05 -0.36 -18.79
CA GLY A 309 13.26 -1.05 -19.24
C GLY A 309 13.72 -2.15 -18.28
N ILE A 310 13.72 -1.89 -16.98
CA ILE A 310 14.07 -2.86 -15.92
C ILE A 310 13.06 -4.02 -15.90
N ALA A 311 11.76 -3.72 -15.99
CA ALA A 311 10.72 -4.75 -16.06
C ALA A 311 10.94 -5.67 -17.28
N LYS A 312 11.24 -5.09 -18.44
CA LYS A 312 11.55 -5.85 -19.67
C LYS A 312 12.77 -6.75 -19.48
N GLU A 313 13.85 -6.26 -18.90
CA GLU A 313 15.07 -7.05 -18.62
C GLU A 313 14.75 -8.27 -17.74
N ARG A 314 14.02 -8.05 -16.64
CA ARG A 314 13.64 -9.10 -15.70
C ARG A 314 12.68 -10.13 -16.32
N PHE A 315 11.77 -9.70 -17.19
CA PHE A 315 10.89 -10.62 -17.91
C PHE A 315 11.67 -11.52 -18.86
N MET A 316 12.67 -10.98 -19.56
CA MET A 316 13.55 -11.76 -20.44
C MET A 316 14.39 -12.76 -19.65
N LEU A 317 14.85 -12.41 -18.44
CA LEU A 317 15.59 -13.32 -17.57
C LEU A 317 14.75 -14.50 -17.08
N VAL A 318 13.48 -14.26 -16.75
CA VAL A 318 12.54 -15.32 -16.36
C VAL A 318 12.20 -16.21 -17.54
N LEU A 319 11.96 -15.62 -18.72
CA LEU A 319 11.71 -16.37 -19.96
C LEU A 319 12.88 -17.30 -20.33
N ALA A 320 14.11 -16.86 -20.11
CA ALA A 320 15.32 -17.62 -20.41
C ALA A 320 15.68 -18.69 -19.38
N HIS A 321 15.06 -18.67 -18.18
CA HIS A 321 15.36 -19.62 -17.10
C HIS A 321 14.23 -20.62 -16.88
N ASN A 322 13.13 -20.18 -16.26
CA ASN A 322 11.93 -20.98 -16.06
C ASN A 322 10.73 -20.04 -16.14
N PRO A 323 9.99 -20.02 -17.27
CA PRO A 323 8.87 -19.10 -17.43
C PRO A 323 7.69 -19.43 -16.50
N VAL A 324 7.57 -20.66 -16.00
CA VAL A 324 6.44 -21.08 -15.16
C VAL A 324 6.59 -20.53 -13.75
N ILE A 325 7.72 -20.80 -13.10
CA ILE A 325 7.96 -20.48 -11.67
C ILE A 325 8.89 -19.27 -11.50
N GLY A 326 9.62 -18.88 -12.54
CA GLY A 326 10.69 -17.89 -12.44
C GLY A 326 11.89 -18.44 -11.68
N TYR A 327 12.53 -17.57 -10.91
CA TYR A 327 13.63 -17.92 -10.01
C TYR A 327 13.13 -18.38 -8.63
N GLY A 328 11.82 -18.39 -8.38
CA GLY A 328 11.30 -18.65 -7.05
C GLY A 328 11.70 -17.56 -6.04
N PHE A 329 11.54 -17.82 -4.75
CA PHE A 329 11.91 -16.89 -3.70
C PHE A 329 13.40 -16.97 -3.39
N ILE A 330 14.18 -16.17 -4.11
CA ILE A 330 15.64 -16.08 -3.96
C ILE A 330 16.03 -14.92 -3.05
N HIS A 331 16.86 -15.18 -2.05
CA HIS A 331 17.43 -14.12 -1.20
C HIS A 331 18.61 -13.45 -1.90
N GLU A 332 18.90 -12.18 -1.58
CA GLU A 332 20.01 -11.41 -2.18
C GLU A 332 21.36 -12.12 -2.04
N ASP A 333 21.57 -12.77 -0.91
CA ASP A 333 22.80 -13.51 -0.62
C ASP A 333 23.00 -14.71 -1.55
N ASP A 334 21.90 -15.30 -2.04
CA ASP A 334 21.89 -16.55 -2.79
C ASP A 334 21.90 -16.35 -4.30
N VAL A 335 21.83 -15.10 -4.77
CA VAL A 335 21.80 -14.78 -6.21
C VAL A 335 23.08 -15.27 -6.90
N PRO A 336 23.02 -16.13 -7.94
CA PRO A 336 24.21 -16.61 -8.64
C PRO A 336 25.04 -15.47 -9.24
N ARG A 337 26.38 -15.57 -9.20
CA ARG A 337 27.29 -14.54 -9.74
C ARG A 337 27.02 -14.22 -11.20
N ALA A 338 26.67 -15.23 -12.01
CA ALA A 338 26.33 -15.05 -13.43
C ALA A 338 25.06 -14.22 -13.64
N LEU A 339 24.11 -14.26 -12.68
CA LEU A 339 22.89 -13.45 -12.70
C LEU A 339 23.19 -12.02 -12.19
N ARG A 340 24.01 -11.88 -11.13
CA ARG A 340 24.47 -10.56 -10.63
C ARG A 340 25.23 -9.77 -11.70
N ALA A 341 26.07 -10.42 -12.49
CA ALA A 341 26.86 -9.78 -13.54
C ALA A 341 26.05 -9.39 -14.80
N LYS A 342 24.88 -10.02 -15.01
CA LYS A 342 24.00 -9.76 -16.16
C LYS A 342 22.88 -8.77 -15.85
N LEU A 343 22.57 -8.56 -14.58
CA LEU A 343 21.58 -7.59 -14.15
C LEU A 343 22.20 -6.20 -14.11
N LYS A 344 21.68 -5.27 -14.93
CA LYS A 344 22.19 -3.89 -15.00
C LYS A 344 22.16 -3.16 -13.66
N TYR A 345 21.29 -3.61 -12.74
CA TYR A 345 21.16 -3.16 -11.35
C TYR A 345 21.31 -4.31 -10.33
N GLY A 346 22.09 -5.34 -10.66
CA GLY A 346 22.64 -6.26 -9.65
C GLY A 346 23.83 -5.66 -8.88
N SER A 347 24.16 -4.40 -9.14
CA SER A 347 25.29 -3.68 -8.59
C SER A 347 25.04 -3.19 -7.16
N VAL A 348 26.12 -3.01 -6.43
CA VAL A 348 26.14 -2.38 -5.10
C VAL A 348 25.55 -0.96 -5.18
N ILE A 349 24.76 -0.55 -4.19
CA ILE A 349 24.21 0.81 -4.11
C ILE A 349 25.32 1.80 -3.74
N TYR A 350 25.78 2.63 -4.69
CA TYR A 350 26.85 3.61 -4.47
C TYR A 350 26.34 5.03 -4.13
N THR A 351 25.33 5.18 -3.26
CA THR A 351 25.01 6.52 -2.75
C THR A 351 26.02 6.96 -1.70
N PRO A 352 26.28 8.27 -1.49
CA PRO A 352 27.28 8.75 -0.53
C PRO A 352 27.14 8.14 0.87
N GLN A 353 25.90 7.97 1.34
CA GLN A 353 25.58 7.33 2.63
C GLN A 353 25.91 5.84 2.69
N TYR A 354 25.69 5.12 1.59
CA TYR A 354 26.03 3.70 1.52
C TYR A 354 27.53 3.50 1.34
N ILE A 355 28.21 4.40 0.63
CA ILE A 355 29.68 4.43 0.55
C ILE A 355 30.28 4.59 1.95
N GLU A 356 29.85 5.57 2.74
CA GLU A 356 30.29 5.73 4.14
C GLU A 356 30.02 4.47 4.99
N ARG A 357 28.86 3.82 4.80
CA ARG A 357 28.54 2.57 5.50
C ARG A 357 29.46 1.42 5.06
N TYR A 358 29.77 1.30 3.78
CA TYR A 358 30.67 0.25 3.30
C TYR A 358 32.10 0.48 3.78
N GLU A 359 32.56 1.73 3.80
CA GLU A 359 33.85 2.12 4.37
C GLU A 359 33.92 1.81 5.88
N ALA A 360 32.79 1.86 6.60
CA ALA A 360 32.66 1.43 7.99
C ALA A 360 32.53 -0.10 8.18
N GLY A 361 32.70 -0.91 7.12
CA GLY A 361 32.71 -2.37 7.19
C GLY A 361 31.34 -3.05 7.10
N TYR A 362 30.29 -2.32 6.71
CA TYR A 362 28.97 -2.92 6.49
C TYR A 362 28.94 -3.70 5.16
N PRO A 363 28.20 -4.83 5.07
CA PRO A 363 28.11 -5.61 3.85
C PRO A 363 27.44 -4.82 2.72
N TYR A 364 27.88 -5.09 1.49
CA TYR A 364 27.32 -4.47 0.29
C TYR A 364 25.84 -4.83 0.12
N VAL A 365 25.01 -3.81 -0.16
CA VAL A 365 23.59 -3.99 -0.47
C VAL A 365 23.45 -4.03 -1.99
N LEU A 366 22.90 -5.13 -2.51
CA LEU A 366 22.69 -5.32 -3.93
C LEU A 366 21.41 -4.61 -4.38
N ALA A 367 21.46 -3.89 -5.50
CA ALA A 367 20.28 -3.27 -6.12
C ALA A 367 19.30 -4.30 -6.76
N LEU A 368 19.58 -5.60 -6.65
CA LEU A 368 18.66 -6.66 -7.07
C LEU A 368 17.34 -6.61 -6.29
N HIS A 369 17.38 -6.12 -5.05
CA HIS A 369 16.24 -5.77 -4.20
C HIS A 369 16.04 -4.25 -4.08
N SER A 370 16.59 -3.44 -5.00
CA SER A 370 16.16 -2.05 -5.09
C SER A 370 14.66 -2.06 -5.41
N ALA A 371 13.92 -1.40 -4.54
CA ALA A 371 12.50 -1.59 -4.30
C ALA A 371 11.63 -0.89 -5.36
N ASP A 372 11.93 -1.09 -6.64
CA ASP A 372 11.51 -0.11 -7.64
C ASP A 372 10.41 -0.60 -8.59
N ILE A 373 10.11 -1.92 -8.70
CA ILE A 373 8.99 -2.42 -9.54
C ILE A 373 8.38 -3.73 -9.00
N GLY A 374 7.26 -3.63 -8.26
CA GLY A 374 6.56 -4.78 -7.69
C GLY A 374 6.08 -5.82 -8.73
N TRP A 375 5.75 -5.41 -9.96
CA TRP A 375 5.38 -6.35 -11.03
C TRP A 375 6.53 -7.24 -11.50
N ALA A 376 7.73 -6.67 -11.55
CA ALA A 376 8.91 -7.42 -11.95
C ALA A 376 9.35 -8.39 -10.84
N ASP A 377 9.13 -8.03 -9.58
CA ASP A 377 9.36 -8.93 -8.43
C ASP A 377 8.37 -10.10 -8.43
N ILE A 378 7.09 -9.86 -8.73
CA ILE A 378 6.11 -10.96 -8.95
C ILE A 378 6.63 -11.90 -10.04
N MET A 379 7.06 -11.36 -11.18
CA MET A 379 7.57 -12.16 -12.29
C MET A 379 8.79 -12.99 -11.90
N ILE A 380 9.77 -12.41 -11.21
CA ILE A 380 10.98 -13.12 -10.74
C ILE A 380 10.59 -14.23 -9.77
N ASN A 381 9.75 -13.93 -8.78
CA ASN A 381 9.45 -14.84 -7.68
C ASN A 381 8.45 -15.95 -8.04
N THR A 382 7.59 -15.71 -9.02
CA THR A 382 6.43 -16.58 -9.29
C THR A 382 6.19 -16.88 -10.77
N GLY A 383 7.05 -16.39 -11.67
CA GLY A 383 6.99 -16.60 -13.11
C GLY A 383 5.77 -15.96 -13.79
N PHE A 384 5.56 -16.35 -15.05
CA PHE A 384 4.43 -15.88 -15.85
C PHE A 384 3.09 -16.36 -15.31
N VAL A 385 3.05 -17.53 -14.66
CA VAL A 385 1.83 -18.04 -14.03
C VAL A 385 1.41 -17.13 -12.89
N GLY A 386 2.34 -16.75 -12.01
CA GLY A 386 2.03 -15.82 -10.92
C GLY A 386 1.56 -14.46 -11.44
N LEU A 387 2.23 -13.90 -12.45
CA LEU A 387 1.78 -12.66 -13.09
C LEU A 387 0.36 -12.79 -13.66
N ALA A 388 0.06 -13.88 -14.38
CA ALA A 388 -1.26 -14.13 -14.95
C ALA A 388 -2.34 -14.23 -13.86
N LEU A 389 -2.06 -14.92 -12.75
CA LEU A 389 -2.98 -15.00 -11.61
C LEU A 389 -3.28 -13.62 -11.02
N TRP A 390 -2.28 -12.74 -10.90
CA TRP A 390 -2.49 -11.36 -10.45
C TRP A 390 -3.33 -10.53 -11.43
N ILE A 391 -3.12 -10.68 -12.73
CA ILE A 391 -3.94 -10.02 -13.77
C ILE A 391 -5.39 -10.51 -13.68
N VAL A 392 -5.60 -11.82 -13.58
CA VAL A 392 -6.94 -12.41 -13.43
C VAL A 392 -7.61 -11.91 -12.15
N LEU A 393 -6.89 -11.86 -11.02
CA LEU A 393 -7.39 -11.30 -9.77
C LEU A 393 -7.88 -9.85 -9.96
N PHE A 394 -7.09 -9.03 -10.65
CA PHE A 394 -7.43 -7.63 -10.91
C PHE A 394 -8.70 -7.50 -11.77
N VAL A 395 -8.80 -8.28 -12.86
CA VAL A 395 -10.00 -8.30 -13.71
C VAL A 395 -11.22 -8.70 -12.89
N VAL A 396 -11.13 -9.79 -12.12
CA VAL A 396 -12.23 -10.27 -11.27
C VAL A 396 -12.62 -9.21 -10.22
N PHE A 397 -11.65 -8.52 -9.62
CA PHE A 397 -11.91 -7.45 -8.66
C PHE A 397 -12.67 -6.26 -9.28
N VAL A 398 -12.23 -5.79 -10.46
CA VAL A 398 -12.87 -4.69 -11.18
C VAL A 398 -14.27 -5.07 -11.65
N THR A 399 -14.43 -6.25 -12.25
CA THR A 399 -15.73 -6.74 -12.69
C THR A 399 -16.69 -6.90 -11.50
N HIS A 400 -16.22 -7.44 -10.38
CA HIS A 400 -17.02 -7.57 -9.18
C HIS A 400 -17.54 -6.23 -8.67
N PHE A 401 -16.69 -5.19 -8.66
CA PHE A 401 -17.10 -3.85 -8.26
C PHE A 401 -18.24 -3.33 -9.14
N TYR A 402 -18.06 -3.26 -10.46
CA TYR A 402 -19.10 -2.73 -11.35
C TYR A 402 -20.38 -3.58 -11.41
N ALA A 403 -20.28 -4.89 -11.14
CA ALA A 403 -21.43 -5.79 -11.06
C ALA A 403 -22.28 -5.55 -9.80
N THR A 404 -21.68 -5.11 -8.70
CA THR A 404 -22.35 -5.05 -7.39
C THR A 404 -22.40 -3.65 -6.78
N ALA A 405 -21.80 -2.63 -7.40
CA ALA A 405 -21.73 -1.25 -6.89
C ALA A 405 -23.12 -0.68 -6.57
N GLY A 406 -24.11 -0.91 -7.43
CA GLY A 406 -25.47 -0.37 -7.26
C GLY A 406 -26.27 -1.03 -6.13
N ARG A 407 -25.76 -2.13 -5.55
CA ARG A 407 -26.41 -2.87 -4.45
C ARG A 407 -25.82 -2.52 -3.08
N THR A 408 -24.74 -1.73 -3.03
CA THR A 408 -24.15 -1.31 -1.75
C THR A 408 -25.05 -0.27 -1.07
N SER A 409 -25.17 -0.32 0.25
CA SER A 409 -25.91 0.70 0.98
C SER A 409 -25.25 2.08 0.85
N ALA A 410 -26.06 3.13 0.90
CA ALA A 410 -25.56 4.50 0.75
C ALA A 410 -24.49 4.85 1.82
N ALA A 411 -24.64 4.34 3.05
CA ALA A 411 -23.72 4.56 4.16
C ALA A 411 -22.28 4.10 3.85
N TYR A 412 -22.13 2.95 3.19
CA TYR A 412 -20.82 2.37 2.91
C TYR A 412 -20.32 2.62 1.48
N TYR A 413 -21.11 3.27 0.62
CA TYR A 413 -20.75 3.44 -0.79
C TYR A 413 -19.47 4.26 -0.99
N HIS A 414 -19.35 5.40 -0.30
CA HIS A 414 -18.14 6.25 -0.41
C HIS A 414 -16.89 5.54 0.08
N ALA A 415 -17.00 4.81 1.19
CA ALA A 415 -15.92 4.00 1.70
C ALA A 415 -15.55 2.89 0.73
N ARG A 416 -16.53 2.14 0.19
CA ARG A 416 -16.31 1.09 -0.80
C ARG A 416 -15.60 1.61 -2.04
N LEU A 417 -16.06 2.75 -2.57
CA LEU A 417 -15.46 3.40 -3.73
C LEU A 417 -14.01 3.84 -3.42
N ALA A 418 -13.77 4.41 -2.24
CA ALA A 418 -12.41 4.80 -1.83
C ALA A 418 -11.46 3.59 -1.74
N HIS A 419 -11.91 2.47 -1.15
CA HIS A 419 -11.11 1.24 -1.09
C HIS A 419 -10.85 0.66 -2.49
N PHE A 420 -11.85 0.69 -3.37
CA PHE A 420 -11.71 0.29 -4.77
C PHE A 420 -10.66 1.12 -5.51
N LEU A 421 -10.77 2.45 -5.43
CA LEU A 421 -9.83 3.39 -6.07
C LEU A 421 -8.42 3.25 -5.49
N GLN A 422 -8.29 3.14 -4.17
CA GLN A 422 -6.98 3.01 -3.53
C GLN A 422 -6.29 1.69 -3.88
N PHE A 423 -7.04 0.60 -4.06
CA PHE A 423 -6.47 -0.64 -4.56
C PHE A 423 -5.93 -0.50 -5.99
N ILE A 424 -6.65 0.22 -6.86
CA ILE A 424 -6.17 0.55 -8.22
C ILE A 424 -4.90 1.40 -8.16
N VAL A 425 -4.87 2.45 -7.31
CA VAL A 425 -3.65 3.26 -7.09
C VAL A 425 -2.48 2.35 -6.75
N GLY A 426 -2.65 1.47 -5.75
CA GLY A 426 -1.59 0.56 -5.35
C GLY A 426 -1.06 -0.26 -6.53
N ILE A 427 -1.94 -0.85 -7.34
CA ILE A 427 -1.56 -1.71 -8.48
C ILE A 427 -0.79 -0.94 -9.54
N LEU A 428 -1.23 0.28 -9.85
CA LEU A 428 -0.55 1.15 -10.80
C LEU A 428 0.80 1.62 -10.26
N LEU A 429 0.89 1.89 -8.96
CA LEU A 429 2.14 2.27 -8.30
C LEU A 429 3.13 1.12 -8.17
N MET A 430 2.75 -0.15 -8.39
CA MET A 430 3.70 -1.26 -8.48
C MET A 430 4.66 -1.14 -9.67
N PHE A 431 4.39 -0.25 -10.64
CA PHE A 431 5.34 0.11 -11.70
C PHE A 431 6.38 1.14 -11.26
N GLU A 432 6.11 1.87 -10.17
CA GLU A 432 6.88 3.03 -9.69
C GLU A 432 7.52 2.82 -8.31
N SER A 433 7.02 1.89 -7.51
CA SER A 433 7.54 1.63 -6.18
C SER A 433 7.06 0.29 -5.66
N ASN A 434 7.79 -0.28 -4.71
CA ASN A 434 7.37 -1.49 -4.02
C ASN A 434 6.40 -1.23 -2.85
N THR A 435 5.39 -0.38 -3.07
CA THR A 435 4.35 -0.10 -2.07
C THR A 435 3.62 -1.37 -1.62
N PHE A 436 3.62 -2.41 -2.46
CA PHE A 436 3.04 -3.72 -2.17
C PHE A 436 3.97 -4.73 -1.49
N VAL A 437 5.27 -4.47 -1.35
CA VAL A 437 6.21 -5.44 -0.72
C VAL A 437 6.80 -4.88 0.58
N ASN A 438 6.96 -3.55 0.69
CA ASN A 438 7.45 -2.94 1.93
C ASN A 438 6.32 -2.56 2.91
N LEU A 439 5.05 -2.53 2.47
CA LEU A 439 3.89 -2.09 3.27
C LEU A 439 2.64 -2.95 3.07
N VAL A 440 2.83 -4.27 2.90
CA VAL A 440 1.80 -5.18 2.39
C VAL A 440 0.55 -5.29 3.27
N GLN A 441 0.65 -4.86 4.53
CA GLN A 441 -0.45 -4.79 5.49
C GLN A 441 -1.46 -3.70 5.11
N ILE A 442 -1.03 -2.61 4.48
CA ILE A 442 -1.90 -1.52 4.04
C ILE A 442 -2.78 -1.95 2.86
N PRO A 443 -2.25 -2.51 1.75
CA PRO A 443 -3.09 -3.09 0.70
C PRO A 443 -4.01 -4.20 1.20
N ALA A 444 -3.55 -5.02 2.14
CA ALA A 444 -4.38 -6.05 2.78
C ALA A 444 -5.58 -5.45 3.53
N PHE A 445 -5.36 -4.40 4.32
CA PHE A 445 -6.42 -3.63 4.97
C PHE A 445 -7.37 -3.01 3.93
N ILE A 446 -6.85 -2.39 2.86
CA ILE A 446 -7.65 -1.78 1.80
C ILE A 446 -8.57 -2.83 1.13
N LEU A 447 -8.04 -4.01 0.83
CA LEU A 447 -8.82 -5.06 0.18
C LEU A 447 -9.85 -5.69 1.13
N ALA A 448 -9.54 -5.78 2.42
CA ALA A 448 -10.47 -6.26 3.45
C ALA A 448 -11.58 -5.24 3.78
N GLY A 449 -11.27 -3.94 3.77
CA GLY A 449 -12.28 -2.89 3.90
C GLY A 449 -13.23 -2.87 2.71
N TYR A 450 -12.72 -3.08 1.48
CA TYR A 450 -13.56 -3.30 0.30
C TYR A 450 -14.49 -4.51 0.48
N TRP A 451 -13.95 -5.64 0.96
CA TRP A 451 -14.73 -6.85 1.24
C TRP A 451 -15.88 -6.55 2.21
N TYR A 452 -15.57 -5.91 3.33
CA TYR A 452 -16.53 -5.55 4.36
C TYR A 452 -17.65 -4.66 3.81
N CYS A 453 -17.30 -3.53 3.16
CA CYS A 453 -18.28 -2.62 2.57
C CYS A 453 -19.09 -3.24 1.43
N SER A 454 -18.64 -4.35 0.84
CA SER A 454 -19.40 -5.08 -0.17
C SER A 454 -20.40 -6.08 0.42
N ASN A 455 -20.21 -6.52 1.66
CA ASN A 455 -20.92 -7.64 2.28
C ASN A 455 -21.96 -7.28 3.35
N GLU A 456 -21.99 -6.06 3.88
CA GLU A 456 -23.02 -5.60 4.83
C GLU A 456 -24.43 -5.42 4.20
N GLN A 457 -24.88 -6.42 3.45
CA GLN A 457 -26.13 -6.42 2.69
C GLN A 457 -27.35 -6.93 3.50
N THR A 458 -27.26 -7.19 4.81
CA THR A 458 -28.23 -8.11 5.46
C THR A 458 -28.96 -7.66 6.72
N GLU A 459 -28.88 -6.41 7.17
CA GLU A 459 -29.84 -5.92 8.19
C GLU A 459 -30.39 -4.54 7.77
N PRO A 460 -31.72 -4.37 7.65
CA PRO A 460 -32.31 -3.04 7.58
C PRO A 460 -32.05 -2.37 8.93
N GLN A 461 -31.02 -1.53 8.97
CA GLN A 461 -30.77 -0.66 10.10
C GLN A 461 -31.97 0.30 10.26
N SER A 462 -32.51 0.38 11.47
CA SER A 462 -33.61 1.29 11.83
C SER A 462 -33.25 2.74 11.47
N GLU A 463 -34.26 3.59 11.28
CA GLU A 463 -34.07 5.01 10.93
C GLU A 463 -33.14 5.77 11.91
N ASP A 464 -33.05 5.33 13.17
CA ASP A 464 -32.08 5.85 14.15
C ASP A 464 -30.63 5.45 13.85
N ALA A 465 -30.39 4.29 13.24
CA ALA A 465 -29.06 3.84 12.82
C ALA A 465 -28.64 4.45 11.45
N LEU A 466 -29.60 4.93 10.64
CA LEU A 466 -29.31 5.76 9.47
C LEU A 466 -28.70 7.12 9.87
N ALA A 467 -29.12 7.70 10.99
CA ALA A 467 -28.51 8.90 11.55
C ALA A 467 -27.08 8.66 12.06
N VAL A 468 -26.81 7.49 12.66
CA VAL A 468 -25.48 7.09 13.16
C VAL A 468 -24.56 6.58 12.04
N SER A 469 -25.09 5.98 10.97
CA SER A 469 -24.26 5.54 9.83
C SER A 469 -23.83 6.71 8.93
N MET A 470 -24.57 7.82 8.94
CA MET A 470 -24.10 9.11 8.42
C MET A 470 -22.94 9.69 9.26
N GLU A 471 -22.71 9.18 10.47
CA GLU A 471 -21.55 9.44 11.34
C GLU A 471 -20.42 8.39 11.21
N VAL A 472 -20.40 7.57 10.15
CA VAL A 472 -19.20 6.81 9.76
C VAL A 472 -18.09 7.75 9.22
N ALA A 473 -18.38 9.06 9.14
CA ALA A 473 -17.42 10.17 9.10
C ALA A 473 -17.15 10.66 10.53
N PRO A 474 -15.94 11.18 10.88
CA PRO A 474 -15.51 11.40 12.26
C PRO A 474 -16.32 12.52 12.93
N ALA A 475 -17.52 12.22 13.41
CA ALA A 475 -18.35 13.11 14.18
C ALA A 475 -18.23 12.70 15.64
N THR A 476 -17.11 13.12 16.23
CA THR A 476 -16.89 13.50 17.65
C THR A 476 -15.39 13.35 17.91
N ILE A 477 -14.71 14.49 18.00
CA ILE A 477 -13.43 14.59 18.70
C ILE A 477 -13.74 14.53 20.19
#